data_AF-A0A2G2L0M0-F1
#
_entry.id   AF-A0A2G2L0M0-F1
#
_cell.length_a   1.000
_cell.length_b   1.000
_cell.length_c   1.000
_cell.angle_alpha   90.00
_cell.angle_beta   90.00
_cell.angle_gamma   90.00
#
_symmetry.space_group_name_H-M   'P 1'
#
loop_
_entity.id
_entity.type
_entity.pdbx_description
1 polymer ?
#
loop_
_entity_poly.entity_id
_entity_poly.type
_entity_poly.pdbx_seq_one_letter_code
_entity_poly.pdbx_strand_id
1 'polypeptide(L)'
;MLTEKLQIEFIQYLSRLFREGDFSATYKYAFLNALADLCVENKLENNIVISVRALTEKMVELYWEQSRPFSDQNHYLLQNSGRQSAIINRIIEKQSQGYRLGQFKLNANEFGRFISGLIPTIKNGPLWRLQILSEHLIKFLYTPADGHNSIRLNDGIQKCFQIYYDLIISLTRDRWQQKIRSIPSNFDLLGKQGDLENFLFGTKRKSLKKVEELLQELQKGICFYCEKIMRDKVAVDHFIPWSRYPNDLGHNFVLAHDKCNSSKKDYLANSSYLRKWDEYNLNLFRVDIEDSLASYFLCDADRSLAISDWAYANNTAPLWNL
;
A
#
# COMPACT_ATOMS: atom_id res chain seq x y z
N MET A 1 1.12 15.93 -22.72
CA MET A 1 1.84 14.67 -23.04
C MET A 1 3.04 14.57 -22.12
N LEU A 2 3.32 13.39 -21.57
CA LEU A 2 4.51 13.17 -20.76
C LEU A 2 5.75 13.29 -21.65
N THR A 3 6.70 14.16 -21.28
CA THR A 3 7.94 14.35 -22.03
C THR A 3 9.07 13.51 -21.42
N GLU A 4 10.04 13.10 -22.23
CA GLU A 4 11.26 12.44 -21.75
C GLU A 4 12.02 13.33 -20.76
N LYS A 5 12.05 14.64 -21.04
CA LYS A 5 12.64 15.65 -20.14
C LYS A 5 12.00 15.59 -18.74
N LEU A 6 10.67 15.57 -18.64
CA LEU A 6 9.98 15.52 -17.35
C LEU A 6 10.26 14.21 -16.60
N GLN A 7 10.37 13.07 -17.31
CA GLN A 7 10.72 11.79 -16.70
C GLN A 7 12.13 11.81 -16.10
N ILE A 8 13.11 12.38 -16.83
CA ILE A 8 14.48 12.56 -16.34
C ILE A 8 14.49 13.49 -15.12
N GLU A 9 13.81 14.63 -15.20
CA GLU A 9 13.70 15.58 -14.08
C GLU A 9 13.05 14.93 -12.85
N PHE A 10 12.05 14.05 -13.05
CA PHE A 10 11.39 13.34 -11.97
C PHE A 10 12.32 12.37 -11.25
N ILE A 11 13.09 11.55 -11.99
CA ILE A 11 14.08 10.64 -11.39
C ILE A 11 15.20 11.41 -10.70
N GLN A 12 15.69 12.49 -11.30
CA GLN A 12 16.68 13.38 -10.67
C GLN A 12 16.13 13.99 -9.39
N TYR A 13 14.88 14.46 -9.39
CA TYR A 13 14.23 15.00 -8.22
C TYR A 13 14.09 13.94 -7.11
N LEU A 14 13.69 12.71 -7.43
CA LEU A 14 13.61 11.62 -6.45
C LEU A 14 15.00 11.27 -5.86
N SER A 15 16.04 11.23 -6.70
CA SER A 15 17.41 11.01 -6.21
C SER A 15 17.85 12.12 -5.25
N ARG A 16 17.55 13.39 -5.58
CA ARG A 16 17.82 14.52 -4.69
C ARG A 16 16.98 14.45 -3.42
N LEU A 17 15.71 14.06 -3.52
CA LEU A 17 14.81 13.89 -2.39
C LEU A 17 15.44 13.00 -1.32
N PHE A 18 15.87 11.79 -1.68
CA PHE A 18 16.47 10.85 -0.72
C PHE A 18 17.85 11.26 -0.19
N ARG A 19 18.61 12.10 -0.92
CA ARG A 19 19.97 12.52 -0.54
C ARG A 19 20.00 13.82 0.26
N GLU A 20 19.21 14.80 -0.17
CA GLU A 20 19.21 16.18 0.33
C GLU A 20 18.03 16.47 1.27
N GLY A 21 17.01 15.60 1.26
CA GLY A 21 15.89 15.70 2.18
C GLY A 21 16.27 15.25 3.59
N ASP A 22 15.92 16.04 4.60
CA ASP A 22 16.08 15.62 6.00
C ASP A 22 15.06 14.53 6.37
N PHE A 23 15.45 13.26 6.33
CA PHE A 23 14.66 12.12 6.80
C PHE A 23 14.94 11.81 8.28
N SER A 24 14.71 12.81 9.15
CA SER A 24 14.84 12.68 10.61
C SER A 24 13.87 11.67 11.23
N ALA A 25 12.73 11.41 10.59
CA ALA A 25 11.72 10.42 10.97
C ALA A 25 11.16 9.68 9.73
N THR A 26 10.35 8.64 9.94
CA THR A 26 9.84 7.80 8.83
C THR A 26 8.61 8.36 8.11
N TYR A 27 8.00 9.44 8.62
CA TYR A 27 6.78 10.01 8.03
C TYR A 27 6.94 10.45 6.57
N LYS A 28 8.14 10.84 6.14
CA LYS A 28 8.38 11.22 4.73
C LYS A 28 8.33 10.00 3.81
N TYR A 29 8.86 8.86 4.26
CA TYR A 29 8.76 7.59 3.51
C TYR A 29 7.31 7.13 3.41
N ALA A 30 6.59 7.15 4.54
CA ALA A 30 5.17 6.81 4.57
C ALA A 30 4.33 7.73 3.67
N PHE A 31 4.62 9.03 3.65
CA PHE A 31 3.92 9.98 2.80
C PHE A 31 4.24 9.79 1.32
N LEU A 32 5.51 9.58 0.96
CA LEU A 32 5.91 9.32 -0.43
C LEU A 32 5.28 8.02 -0.96
N ASN A 33 5.26 6.98 -0.14
CA ASN A 33 4.59 5.71 -0.44
C ASN A 33 3.07 5.92 -0.61
N ALA A 34 2.41 6.57 0.36
CA ALA A 34 0.99 6.90 0.27
C ALA A 34 0.65 7.73 -0.98
N LEU A 35 1.53 8.65 -1.38
CA LEU A 35 1.36 9.43 -2.58
C LEU A 35 1.49 8.57 -3.85
N ALA A 36 2.47 7.66 -3.90
CA ALA A 36 2.64 6.73 -5.02
C ALA A 36 1.44 5.79 -5.15
N ASP A 37 0.96 5.22 -4.05
CA ASP A 37 -0.26 4.40 -3.98
C ASP A 37 -1.47 5.16 -4.55
N LEU A 38 -1.72 6.38 -4.08
CA LEU A 38 -2.85 7.18 -4.60
C LEU A 38 -2.70 7.53 -6.08
N CYS A 39 -1.49 7.63 -6.63
CA CYS A 39 -1.32 7.88 -8.06
C CYS A 39 -1.70 6.68 -8.93
N VAL A 40 -1.52 5.45 -8.44
CA VAL A 40 -1.86 4.21 -9.16
C VAL A 40 -3.30 3.76 -8.89
N GLU A 41 -3.88 4.13 -7.74
CA GLU A 41 -5.27 3.84 -7.37
C GLU A 41 -6.30 4.78 -7.99
N ASN A 42 -5.84 5.88 -8.60
CA ASN A 42 -6.71 6.83 -9.29
C ASN A 42 -6.47 6.76 -10.80
N LYS A 43 -7.54 6.97 -11.55
CA LYS A 43 -7.46 7.13 -13.01
C LYS A 43 -6.52 8.29 -13.34
N LEU A 44 -5.83 8.16 -14.48
CA LEU A 44 -4.95 9.22 -14.93
C LEU A 44 -5.77 10.47 -15.26
N GLU A 45 -5.50 11.56 -14.54
CA GLU A 45 -6.21 12.82 -14.69
C GLU A 45 -5.22 13.96 -14.85
N ASN A 46 -5.59 14.96 -15.64
CA ASN A 46 -4.82 16.20 -15.68
C ASN A 46 -5.07 16.97 -14.37
N ASN A 47 -4.00 17.35 -13.68
CA ASN A 47 -4.07 18.13 -12.44
C ASN A 47 -4.88 17.47 -11.31
N ILE A 48 -4.70 16.15 -11.12
CA ILE A 48 -5.35 15.39 -10.03
C ILE A 48 -5.17 16.10 -8.68
N VAL A 49 -6.28 16.24 -7.96
CA VAL A 49 -6.33 16.83 -6.62
C VAL A 49 -6.51 15.71 -5.60
N ILE A 50 -5.55 15.56 -4.71
CA ILE A 50 -5.54 14.53 -3.67
C ILE A 50 -5.79 15.21 -2.32
N SER A 51 -6.86 14.80 -1.62
CA SER A 51 -7.15 15.35 -0.30
C SER A 51 -6.10 14.92 0.74
N VAL A 52 -5.80 15.80 1.69
CA VAL A 52 -4.95 15.47 2.85
C VAL A 52 -5.59 14.35 3.68
N ARG A 53 -6.93 14.23 3.67
CA ARG A 53 -7.64 13.10 4.26
C ARG A 53 -7.23 11.77 3.61
N ALA A 54 -7.24 11.67 2.28
CA ALA A 54 -6.85 10.45 1.57
C ALA A 54 -5.39 10.07 1.85
N LEU A 55 -4.47 11.05 1.83
CA LEU A 55 -3.07 10.84 2.22
C LEU A 55 -2.93 10.34 3.66
N THR A 56 -3.71 10.91 4.59
CA THR A 56 -3.71 10.52 6.00
C THR A 56 -4.21 9.09 6.17
N GLU A 57 -5.30 8.71 5.50
CA GLU A 57 -5.84 7.35 5.51
C GLU A 57 -4.81 6.34 5.00
N LYS A 58 -4.14 6.64 3.89
CA LYS A 58 -3.07 5.80 3.35
C LYS A 58 -1.88 5.65 4.28
N MET A 59 -1.44 6.73 4.90
CA MET A 59 -0.39 6.64 5.91
C MET A 59 -0.80 5.76 7.10
N VAL A 60 -2.07 5.82 7.52
CA VAL A 60 -2.59 4.93 8.57
C VAL A 60 -2.63 3.48 8.10
N GLU A 61 -3.06 3.20 6.87
CA GLU A 61 -3.01 1.85 6.27
C GLU A 61 -1.57 1.27 6.33
N LEU A 62 -0.57 2.05 5.90
CA LEU A 62 0.84 1.65 5.90
C LEU A 62 1.40 1.44 7.31
N TYR A 63 1.08 2.34 8.25
CA TYR A 63 1.59 2.27 9.61
C TYR A 63 0.88 1.26 10.49
N TRP A 64 -0.30 0.77 10.10
CA TRP A 64 -1.11 -0.09 10.95
C TRP A 64 -0.35 -1.34 11.40
N GLU A 65 0.21 -2.09 10.46
CA GLU A 65 0.96 -3.31 10.77
C GLU A 65 2.32 -3.01 11.43
N GLN A 66 2.92 -1.87 11.10
CA GLN A 66 4.18 -1.42 11.72
C GLN A 66 4.03 -0.92 13.16
N SER A 67 2.79 -0.67 13.59
CA SER A 67 2.45 -0.23 14.95
C SER A 67 2.22 -1.40 15.91
N ARG A 68 2.40 -2.65 15.47
CA ARG A 68 2.33 -3.82 16.34
C ARG A 68 3.63 -4.01 17.14
N PRO A 69 3.62 -4.76 18.25
CA PRO A 69 4.85 -5.19 18.91
C PRO A 69 5.78 -5.93 17.94
N PHE A 70 7.06 -5.60 17.97
CA PHE A 70 8.11 -6.28 17.19
C PHE A 70 8.59 -7.56 17.87
N SER A 71 8.48 -7.62 19.20
CA SER A 71 8.81 -8.80 20.03
C SER A 71 7.73 -9.04 21.08
N ASP A 72 7.72 -10.24 21.68
CA ASP A 72 6.70 -10.72 22.62
C ASP A 72 6.48 -9.84 23.88
N GLN A 73 7.42 -8.95 24.21
CA GLN A 73 7.36 -8.07 25.39
C GLN A 73 6.67 -6.71 25.15
N ASN A 74 5.74 -6.58 24.19
CA ASN A 74 5.12 -5.28 23.85
C ASN A 74 6.13 -4.17 23.51
N HIS A 75 7.29 -4.53 22.96
CA HIS A 75 8.26 -3.56 22.49
C HIS A 75 7.97 -3.17 21.04
N TYR A 76 7.87 -1.87 20.80
CA TYR A 76 7.56 -1.30 19.50
C TYR A 76 8.82 -0.68 18.90
N LEU A 77 9.01 -0.86 17.59
CA LEU A 77 10.06 -0.12 16.88
C LEU A 77 9.71 1.37 16.85
N LEU A 78 10.67 2.20 17.24
CA LEU A 78 10.54 3.64 17.11
C LEU A 78 10.63 4.05 15.64
N GLN A 79 9.71 4.93 15.23
CA GLN A 79 9.60 5.46 13.87
C GLN A 79 10.17 6.89 13.77
N ASN A 80 10.72 7.40 14.88
CA ASN A 80 11.42 8.68 14.97
C ASN A 80 12.54 8.56 16.01
N SER A 81 13.52 9.46 15.94
CA SER A 81 14.60 9.55 16.92
C SER A 81 14.05 10.07 18.26
N GLY A 82 14.44 9.43 19.36
CA GLY A 82 14.11 9.84 20.72
C GLY A 82 12.74 9.36 21.23
N ARG A 83 11.64 9.76 20.59
CA ARG A 83 10.27 9.36 21.01
C ARG A 83 9.46 8.79 19.86
N GLN A 84 8.46 7.98 20.20
CA GLN A 84 7.57 7.38 19.22
C GLN A 84 6.78 8.45 18.43
N SER A 85 6.52 8.15 17.16
CA SER A 85 5.72 8.99 16.27
C SER A 85 4.29 9.16 16.81
N ALA A 86 3.76 10.39 16.72
CA ALA A 86 2.39 10.68 17.15
C ALA A 86 1.34 9.85 16.38
N ILE A 87 1.59 9.57 15.10
CA ILE A 87 0.70 8.72 14.28
C ILE A 87 0.71 7.29 14.83
N ILE A 88 1.89 6.76 15.12
CA ILE A 88 2.06 5.39 15.65
C ILE A 88 1.40 5.26 17.01
N ASN A 89 1.63 6.21 17.93
CA ASN A 89 0.99 6.17 19.26
C ASN A 89 -0.54 6.12 19.15
N ARG A 90 -1.14 6.94 18.29
CA ARG A 90 -2.59 6.92 18.07
C ARG A 90 -3.09 5.61 17.47
N ILE A 91 -2.30 4.97 16.60
CA ILE A 91 -2.62 3.64 16.08
C ILE A 91 -2.52 2.58 17.17
N ILE A 92 -1.45 2.59 17.99
CA ILE A 92 -1.27 1.67 19.12
C ILE A 92 -2.45 1.76 20.09
N GLU A 93 -2.88 2.98 20.44
CA GLU A 93 -4.05 3.22 21.31
C GLU A 93 -5.34 2.60 20.75
N LYS A 94 -5.49 2.56 19.41
CA LYS A 94 -6.63 1.92 18.77
C LYS A 94 -6.49 0.40 18.74
N GLN A 95 -5.30 -0.11 18.47
CA GLN A 95 -5.01 -1.55 18.50
C GLN A 95 -5.17 -2.14 19.90
N SER A 96 -4.83 -1.40 20.97
CA SER A 96 -5.03 -1.84 22.35
C SER A 96 -6.49 -1.97 22.75
N GLN A 97 -7.41 -1.38 21.98
CA GLN A 97 -8.86 -1.57 22.12
C GLN A 97 -9.36 -2.82 21.38
N GLY A 98 -8.46 -3.61 20.77
CA GLY A 98 -8.79 -4.83 20.05
C GLY A 98 -9.15 -4.63 18.57
N TYR A 99 -9.06 -3.41 18.05
CA TYR A 99 -9.39 -3.13 16.65
C TYR A 99 -8.40 -3.76 15.68
N ARG A 100 -8.93 -4.39 14.63
CA ARG A 100 -8.25 -4.57 13.35
C ARG A 100 -8.56 -3.41 12.41
N LEU A 101 -7.69 -3.13 11.44
CA LEU A 101 -7.88 -1.99 10.53
C LEU A 101 -9.22 -2.06 9.79
N GLY A 102 -9.57 -3.25 9.26
CA GLY A 102 -10.82 -3.48 8.56
C GLY A 102 -12.04 -3.17 9.44
N GLN A 103 -12.09 -3.78 10.64
CA GLN A 103 -13.14 -3.50 11.65
C GLN A 103 -13.22 -2.01 12.00
N PHE A 104 -12.08 -1.34 12.15
CA PHE A 104 -12.06 0.06 12.51
C PHE A 104 -12.65 0.93 11.39
N LYS A 105 -12.31 0.63 10.12
CA LYS A 105 -12.86 1.33 8.95
C LYS A 105 -14.37 1.12 8.78
N LEU A 106 -14.91 -0.04 9.15
CA LEU A 106 -16.36 -0.27 9.14
C LEU A 106 -17.11 0.69 10.10
N ASN A 107 -16.47 1.15 11.18
CA ASN A 107 -17.00 2.23 12.01
C ASN A 107 -16.63 3.61 11.41
N ALA A 108 -17.29 3.97 10.31
CA ALA A 108 -16.98 5.16 9.51
C ALA A 108 -16.93 6.47 10.31
N ASN A 109 -17.80 6.62 11.31
CA ASN A 109 -17.83 7.81 12.18
C ASN A 109 -16.61 7.89 13.12
N GLU A 110 -16.22 6.77 13.73
CA GLU A 110 -15.06 6.73 14.61
C GLU A 110 -13.75 6.85 13.80
N PHE A 111 -13.64 6.09 12.71
CA PHE A 111 -12.51 6.18 11.79
C PHE A 111 -12.38 7.59 11.20
N GLY A 112 -13.49 8.18 10.77
CA GLY A 112 -13.54 9.54 10.26
C GLY A 112 -12.99 10.57 11.24
N ARG A 113 -13.39 10.51 12.51
CA ARG A 113 -12.86 11.39 13.57
C ARG A 113 -11.38 11.13 13.86
N PHE A 114 -10.97 9.87 13.87
CA PHE A 114 -9.57 9.49 14.07
C PHE A 114 -8.66 10.11 13.01
N ILE A 115 -9.02 9.97 11.74
CA ILE A 115 -8.32 10.55 10.59
C ILE A 115 -8.30 12.07 10.69
N SER A 116 -9.44 12.72 10.95
CA SER A 116 -9.50 14.17 11.11
C SER A 116 -8.54 14.69 12.19
N GLY A 117 -8.38 13.94 13.29
CA GLY A 117 -7.40 14.28 14.35
C GLY A 117 -5.93 14.12 13.94
N LEU A 118 -5.63 13.33 12.90
CA LEU A 118 -4.25 13.17 12.38
C LEU A 118 -3.88 14.23 11.35
N ILE A 119 -4.86 14.84 10.67
CA ILE A 119 -4.64 15.83 9.60
C ILE A 119 -3.65 16.94 10.01
N PRO A 120 -3.75 17.57 11.20
CA PRO A 120 -2.79 18.60 11.61
C PRO A 120 -1.33 18.09 11.66
N THR A 121 -1.12 16.83 12.06
CA THR A 121 0.22 16.21 12.08
C THR A 121 0.76 16.05 10.67
N ILE A 122 -0.08 15.65 9.71
CA ILE A 122 0.31 15.52 8.30
C ILE A 122 0.62 16.89 7.69
N LYS A 123 -0.24 17.88 7.95
CA LYS A 123 -0.05 19.27 7.47
C LYS A 123 1.21 19.93 8.04
N ASN A 124 1.53 19.71 9.31
CA ASN A 124 2.71 20.33 9.95
C ASN A 124 4.00 19.52 9.73
N GLY A 125 3.87 18.25 9.33
CA GLY A 125 4.97 17.34 9.08
C GLY A 125 5.16 17.05 7.58
N PRO A 126 4.85 15.84 7.10
CA PRO A 126 5.23 15.38 5.76
C PRO A 126 4.76 16.28 4.62
N LEU A 127 3.54 16.85 4.70
CA LEU A 127 2.88 17.48 3.55
C LEU A 127 3.74 18.54 2.85
N TRP A 128 4.38 19.43 3.60
CA TRP A 128 5.30 20.43 3.02
C TRP A 128 6.76 20.03 3.19
N ARG A 129 7.11 19.32 4.26
CA ARG A 129 8.50 18.93 4.54
C ARG A 129 9.07 17.92 3.56
N LEU A 130 8.24 17.13 2.88
CA LEU A 130 8.70 16.21 1.84
C LEU A 130 9.48 16.96 0.77
N GLN A 131 9.00 18.13 0.36
CA GLN A 131 9.55 18.88 -0.77
C GLN A 131 10.65 19.88 -0.37
N ILE A 132 11.20 19.77 0.85
CA ILE A 132 12.35 20.58 1.29
C ILE A 132 13.64 19.81 1.01
N LEU A 133 14.45 20.32 0.08
CA LEU A 133 15.76 19.76 -0.27
C LEU A 133 16.83 20.80 0.06
N SER A 134 17.84 20.42 0.86
CA SER A 134 18.89 21.36 1.30
C SER A 134 18.32 22.69 1.83
N GLU A 135 17.32 22.61 2.72
CA GLU A 135 16.63 23.75 3.34
C GLU A 135 15.76 24.61 2.40
N HIS A 136 15.69 24.28 1.10
CA HIS A 136 14.86 24.98 0.13
C HIS A 136 13.59 24.20 -0.22
N LEU A 137 12.44 24.89 -0.20
CA LEU A 137 11.17 24.32 -0.65
C LEU A 137 11.10 24.27 -2.18
N ILE A 138 11.13 23.07 -2.75
CA ILE A 138 11.05 22.82 -4.19
C ILE A 138 9.71 22.15 -4.50
N LYS A 139 8.69 22.93 -4.89
CA LYS A 139 7.32 22.47 -5.19
C LYS A 139 7.22 21.70 -6.51
N PHE A 140 8.04 20.65 -6.69
CA PHE A 140 8.17 19.89 -7.93
C PHE A 140 7.07 18.83 -8.10
N LEU A 141 6.71 18.11 -7.04
CA LEU A 141 5.71 17.05 -7.11
C LEU A 141 4.28 17.63 -7.12
N TYR A 142 4.03 18.61 -6.23
CA TYR A 142 2.70 19.15 -6.02
C TYR A 142 2.70 20.52 -5.36
N THR A 143 1.56 21.19 -5.46
CA THR A 143 1.27 22.45 -4.78
C THR A 143 0.04 22.32 -3.86
N PRO A 144 -0.08 23.12 -2.79
CA PRO A 144 -1.29 23.12 -1.96
C PRO A 144 -2.53 23.54 -2.75
N ALA A 145 -3.66 22.91 -2.45
CA ALA A 145 -4.99 23.25 -2.96
C ALA A 145 -6.01 23.32 -1.81
N ASP A 146 -7.19 23.89 -2.09
CA ASP A 146 -8.35 23.92 -1.18
C ASP A 146 -8.04 24.40 0.25
N GLY A 147 -7.30 25.51 0.40
CA GLY A 147 -6.90 26.02 1.71
C GLY A 147 -6.02 25.04 2.49
N HIS A 148 -5.09 24.36 1.79
CA HIS A 148 -4.21 23.32 2.33
C HIS A 148 -4.93 22.05 2.80
N ASN A 149 -6.19 21.82 2.39
CA ASN A 149 -6.89 20.55 2.63
C ASN A 149 -6.64 19.51 1.55
N SER A 150 -6.03 19.91 0.44
CA SER A 150 -5.65 19.05 -0.66
C SER A 150 -4.27 19.43 -1.21
N ILE A 151 -3.72 18.57 -2.04
CA ILE A 151 -2.59 18.87 -2.92
C ILE A 151 -3.05 18.70 -4.37
N ARG A 152 -2.53 19.54 -5.27
CA ARG A 152 -2.65 19.36 -6.71
C ARG A 152 -1.31 18.88 -7.24
N LEU A 153 -1.30 17.72 -7.89
CA LEU A 153 -0.08 17.24 -8.55
C LEU A 153 0.24 18.14 -9.73
N ASN A 154 1.52 18.45 -9.89
CA ASN A 154 1.97 19.19 -11.06
C ASN A 154 1.81 18.32 -12.33
N ASP A 155 1.71 18.96 -13.48
CA ASP A 155 1.45 18.28 -14.75
C ASP A 155 2.42 17.12 -15.00
N GLY A 156 1.88 15.97 -15.39
CA GLY A 156 2.65 14.75 -15.70
C GLY A 156 3.20 13.98 -14.49
N ILE A 157 3.18 14.54 -13.28
CA ILE A 157 3.72 13.87 -12.08
C ILE A 157 2.96 12.58 -11.74
N GLN A 158 1.62 12.56 -11.86
CA GLN A 158 0.85 11.33 -11.64
C GLN A 158 1.32 10.21 -12.57
N LYS A 159 1.54 10.52 -13.86
CA LYS A 159 2.01 9.52 -14.83
C LYS A 159 3.43 9.06 -14.53
N CYS A 160 4.31 9.95 -14.07
CA CYS A 160 5.64 9.56 -13.59
C CYS A 160 5.56 8.57 -12.42
N PHE A 161 4.70 8.83 -11.42
CA PHE A 161 4.46 7.88 -10.33
C PHE A 161 3.93 6.54 -10.84
N GLN A 162 3.01 6.54 -11.81
CA GLN A 162 2.48 5.31 -12.39
C GLN A 162 3.56 4.50 -13.16
N ILE A 163 4.45 5.16 -13.90
CA ILE A 163 5.51 4.47 -14.67
C ILE A 163 6.59 3.92 -13.73
N TYR A 164 6.99 4.71 -12.73
CA TYR A 164 8.12 4.39 -11.86
C TYR A 164 7.72 3.85 -10.48
N TYR A 165 6.47 3.39 -10.31
CA TYR A 165 5.92 2.94 -9.03
C TYR A 165 6.83 1.91 -8.35
N ASP A 166 7.19 0.82 -9.05
CA ASP A 166 8.03 -0.25 -8.51
C ASP A 166 9.38 0.29 -7.99
N LEU A 167 10.02 1.18 -8.76
CA LEU A 167 11.27 1.82 -8.37
C LEU A 167 11.10 2.70 -7.13
N ILE A 168 10.04 3.52 -7.10
CA ILE A 168 9.74 4.43 -5.99
C ILE A 168 9.47 3.64 -4.72
N ILE A 169 8.63 2.61 -4.79
CA ILE A 169 8.27 1.78 -3.63
C ILE A 169 9.48 1.00 -3.14
N SER A 170 10.28 0.41 -4.02
CA SER A 170 11.51 -0.29 -3.66
C SER A 170 12.49 0.62 -2.92
N LEU A 171 12.82 1.79 -3.49
CA LEU A 171 13.72 2.77 -2.87
C LEU A 171 13.15 3.31 -1.55
N THR A 172 11.85 3.62 -1.52
CA THR A 172 11.20 4.16 -0.32
C THR A 172 11.25 3.14 0.81
N ARG A 173 10.95 1.87 0.54
CA ARG A 173 10.97 0.79 1.54
C ARG A 173 12.39 0.50 2.02
N ASP A 174 13.37 0.43 1.14
CA ASP A 174 14.79 0.25 1.51
C ASP A 174 15.27 1.38 2.45
N ARG A 175 15.07 2.65 2.05
CA ARG A 175 15.48 3.79 2.87
C ARG A 175 14.72 3.89 4.19
N TRP A 176 13.46 3.47 4.21
CA TRP A 176 12.70 3.36 5.46
C TRP A 176 13.30 2.31 6.39
N GLN A 177 13.64 1.12 5.89
CA GLN A 177 14.31 0.10 6.69
C GLN A 177 15.64 0.60 7.26
N GLN A 178 16.47 1.21 6.41
CA GLN A 178 17.74 1.81 6.84
C GLN A 178 17.53 2.85 7.94
N LYS A 179 16.49 3.69 7.82
CA LYS A 179 16.14 4.66 8.86
C LYS A 179 15.75 4.00 10.18
N ILE A 180 14.94 2.95 10.16
CA ILE A 180 14.56 2.22 11.38
C ILE A 180 15.79 1.59 12.03
N ARG A 181 16.69 1.02 11.22
CA ARG A 181 17.97 0.47 11.67
C ARG A 181 18.95 1.52 12.19
N SER A 182 18.82 2.79 11.79
CA SER A 182 19.71 3.86 12.23
C SER A 182 19.30 4.50 13.57
N ILE A 183 18.12 4.16 14.12
CA ILE A 183 17.63 4.72 15.38
C ILE A 183 18.28 3.93 16.53
N PRO A 184 19.12 4.53 17.38
CA PRO A 184 19.85 3.80 18.44
C PRO A 184 18.96 3.00 19.37
N SER A 185 17.79 3.54 19.74
CA SER A 185 16.81 2.87 20.59
C SER A 185 16.23 1.58 20.00
N ASN A 186 16.36 1.35 18.69
CA ASN A 186 15.90 0.11 18.05
C ASN A 186 16.98 -0.98 18.06
N PHE A 187 18.24 -0.68 18.40
CA PHE A 187 19.35 -1.63 18.23
C PHE A 187 19.16 -2.90 19.07
N ASP A 188 18.73 -2.76 20.32
CA ASP A 188 18.51 -3.89 21.22
C ASP A 188 17.42 -4.85 20.71
N LEU A 189 16.39 -4.32 20.06
CA LEU A 189 15.30 -5.12 19.49
C LEU A 189 15.76 -5.82 18.21
N LEU A 190 16.45 -5.10 17.33
CA LEU A 190 16.91 -5.61 16.04
C LEU A 190 18.04 -6.65 16.18
N GLY A 191 18.89 -6.53 17.21
CA GLY A 191 20.00 -7.46 17.46
C GLY A 191 19.57 -8.81 18.05
N LYS A 192 18.32 -8.93 18.54
CA LYS A 192 17.84 -10.12 19.26
C LYS A 192 16.85 -10.98 18.47
N GLN A 193 16.06 -10.41 17.57
CA GLN A 193 15.09 -11.14 16.74
C GLN A 193 14.74 -10.39 15.45
N GLY A 194 14.40 -11.14 14.40
CA GLY A 194 13.39 -10.70 13.42
C GLY A 194 13.90 -10.27 12.04
N ASP A 195 13.19 -10.75 11.02
CA ASP A 195 13.24 -10.22 9.67
C ASP A 195 12.47 -8.88 9.61
N LEU A 196 13.22 -7.77 9.74
CA LEU A 196 12.67 -6.41 9.74
C LEU A 196 11.86 -6.10 8.48
N GLU A 197 12.30 -6.61 7.32
CA GLU A 197 11.60 -6.38 6.06
C GLU A 197 10.21 -7.02 6.10
N ASN A 198 10.15 -8.30 6.49
CA ASN A 198 8.87 -8.99 6.66
C ASN A 198 8.00 -8.35 7.75
N PHE A 199 8.58 -7.77 8.80
CA PHE A 199 7.82 -7.04 9.81
C PHE A 199 7.32 -5.66 9.34
N LEU A 200 8.01 -4.97 8.45
CA LEU A 200 7.55 -3.66 7.99
C LEU A 200 6.60 -3.78 6.79
N PHE A 201 6.85 -4.75 5.90
CA PHE A 201 6.24 -4.81 4.57
C PHE A 201 5.77 -6.22 4.15
N GLY A 202 5.85 -7.23 5.02
CA GLY A 202 5.45 -8.60 4.70
C GLY A 202 3.98 -8.94 4.98
N THR A 203 3.51 -10.03 4.39
CA THR A 203 2.10 -10.49 4.37
C THR A 203 1.72 -11.46 5.50
N LYS A 204 2.70 -12.06 6.20
CA LYS A 204 2.51 -13.22 7.10
C LYS A 204 1.57 -13.04 8.30
N ARG A 205 1.04 -11.83 8.54
CA ARG A 205 0.29 -11.49 9.76
C ARG A 205 -1.23 -11.56 9.63
N LYS A 206 -1.77 -11.72 8.42
CA LYS A 206 -3.22 -11.88 8.20
C LYS A 206 -3.55 -13.34 7.93
N SER A 207 -4.57 -13.86 8.62
CA SER A 207 -5.04 -15.23 8.44
C SER A 207 -5.73 -15.36 7.07
N LEU A 208 -5.02 -15.88 6.08
CA LEU A 208 -5.56 -16.19 4.74
C LEU A 208 -6.63 -17.29 4.77
N LYS A 209 -6.75 -18.03 5.89
CA LYS A 209 -7.76 -19.08 6.06
C LYS A 209 -9.18 -18.58 5.80
N LYS A 210 -9.50 -17.35 6.24
CA LYS A 210 -10.85 -16.79 6.01
C LYS A 210 -11.12 -16.48 4.53
N VAL A 211 -10.07 -16.11 3.79
CA VAL A 211 -10.12 -15.90 2.35
C VAL A 211 -10.29 -17.23 1.64
N GLU A 212 -9.52 -18.25 2.04
CA GLU A 212 -9.61 -19.61 1.50
C GLU A 212 -11.01 -20.19 1.67
N GLU A 213 -11.58 -20.14 2.88
CA GLU A 213 -12.94 -20.62 3.18
C GLU A 213 -13.99 -19.95 2.29
N LEU A 214 -13.94 -18.62 2.16
CA LEU A 214 -14.88 -17.87 1.34
C LEU A 214 -14.75 -18.22 -0.16
N LEU A 215 -13.54 -18.17 -0.70
CA LEU A 215 -13.32 -18.39 -2.13
C LEU A 215 -13.56 -19.85 -2.52
N GLN A 216 -13.37 -20.81 -1.60
CA GLN A 216 -13.76 -22.20 -1.82
C GLN A 216 -15.27 -22.32 -2.09
N GLU A 217 -16.09 -21.57 -1.36
CA GLU A 217 -17.55 -21.52 -1.55
C GLU A 217 -17.91 -20.82 -2.86
N LEU A 218 -17.43 -19.58 -3.06
CA LEU A 218 -17.76 -18.75 -4.22
C LEU A 218 -17.31 -19.39 -5.54
N GLN A 219 -16.11 -19.97 -5.58
CA GLN A 219 -15.57 -20.67 -6.74
C GLN A 219 -16.05 -22.13 -6.86
N LYS A 220 -16.90 -22.61 -5.94
CA LYS A 220 -17.44 -23.98 -5.92
C LYS A 220 -16.34 -25.05 -5.94
N GLY A 221 -15.23 -24.79 -5.26
CA GLY A 221 -14.07 -25.68 -5.23
C GLY A 221 -13.36 -25.87 -6.59
N ILE A 222 -13.57 -24.96 -7.54
CA ILE A 222 -12.90 -24.96 -8.84
C ILE A 222 -11.72 -23.98 -8.81
N CYS A 223 -10.56 -24.41 -9.30
CA CYS A 223 -9.38 -23.56 -9.40
C CYS A 223 -9.64 -22.41 -10.36
N PHE A 224 -9.30 -21.18 -9.94
CA PHE A 224 -9.52 -19.98 -10.73
C PHE A 224 -8.87 -20.06 -12.13
N TYR A 225 -7.65 -20.63 -12.22
CA TYR A 225 -6.86 -20.65 -13.46
C TYR A 225 -7.10 -21.85 -14.37
N CYS A 226 -7.05 -23.08 -13.84
CA CYS A 226 -7.13 -24.28 -14.68
C CYS A 226 -8.55 -24.84 -14.82
N GLU A 227 -9.50 -24.29 -14.06
CA GLU A 227 -10.92 -24.67 -14.05
C GLU A 227 -11.19 -26.15 -13.69
N LYS A 228 -10.20 -26.82 -13.09
CA LYS A 228 -10.34 -28.17 -12.56
C LYS A 228 -10.70 -28.12 -11.07
N ILE A 229 -11.39 -29.16 -10.61
CA ILE A 229 -11.75 -29.34 -9.20
C ILE A 229 -10.48 -29.36 -8.33
N MET A 230 -10.50 -28.62 -7.24
CA MET A 230 -9.45 -28.58 -6.22
C MET A 230 -9.66 -29.73 -5.23
N ARG A 231 -8.96 -30.85 -5.47
CA ARG A 231 -8.87 -32.00 -4.55
C ARG A 231 -7.58 -32.02 -3.74
N ASP A 232 -6.57 -31.31 -4.22
CA ASP A 232 -5.23 -31.22 -3.64
C ASP A 232 -5.05 -29.92 -2.84
N LYS A 233 -3.82 -29.67 -2.38
CA LYS A 233 -3.42 -28.43 -1.72
C LYS A 233 -3.77 -27.20 -2.57
N VAL A 234 -4.50 -26.27 -1.95
CA VAL A 234 -4.88 -24.97 -2.52
C VAL A 234 -3.98 -23.85 -2.00
N ALA A 235 -3.97 -22.74 -2.73
CA ALA A 235 -3.31 -21.51 -2.34
C ALA A 235 -4.21 -20.32 -2.65
N VAL A 236 -4.26 -19.37 -1.71
CA VAL A 236 -4.81 -18.03 -1.97
C VAL A 236 -3.72 -17.26 -2.72
N ASP A 237 -4.04 -16.84 -3.94
CA ASP A 237 -3.17 -16.04 -4.81
C ASP A 237 -3.68 -14.60 -4.89
N HIS A 238 -2.77 -13.66 -5.08
CA HIS A 238 -3.11 -12.29 -5.46
C HIS A 238 -3.17 -12.21 -7.00
N PHE A 239 -4.35 -11.94 -7.54
CA PHE A 239 -4.57 -11.86 -8.98
C PHE A 239 -3.60 -10.86 -9.63
N ILE A 240 -3.61 -9.61 -9.16
CA ILE A 240 -2.49 -8.68 -9.34
C ILE A 240 -1.39 -9.04 -8.34
N PRO A 241 -0.18 -9.46 -8.78
CA PRO A 241 0.86 -9.96 -7.90
C PRO A 241 1.28 -8.97 -6.82
N TRP A 242 1.59 -9.48 -5.64
CA TRP A 242 2.10 -8.70 -4.50
C TRP A 242 3.35 -7.88 -4.85
N SER A 243 4.22 -8.43 -5.71
CA SER A 243 5.42 -7.74 -6.19
C SER A 243 5.12 -6.48 -7.00
N ARG A 244 3.94 -6.39 -7.62
CA ARG A 244 3.45 -5.23 -8.37
C ARG A 244 2.72 -4.24 -7.49
N TYR A 245 1.86 -4.73 -6.60
CA TYR A 245 1.10 -3.90 -5.69
C TYR A 245 1.01 -4.56 -4.30
N PRO A 246 1.92 -4.19 -3.37
CA PRO A 246 2.12 -4.89 -2.11
C PRO A 246 1.12 -4.45 -1.03
N ASN A 247 -0.18 -4.59 -1.33
CA ASN A 247 -1.31 -4.30 -0.45
C ASN A 247 -2.36 -5.42 -0.58
N ASP A 248 -2.86 -5.93 0.55
CA ASP A 248 -3.90 -6.96 0.55
C ASP A 248 -5.27 -6.32 0.35
N LEU A 249 -5.78 -6.37 -0.88
CA LEU A 249 -7.16 -6.05 -1.20
C LEU A 249 -7.98 -7.33 -1.27
N GLY A 250 -9.10 -7.39 -0.54
CA GLY A 250 -9.98 -8.56 -0.47
C GLY A 250 -10.42 -9.04 -1.86
N HIS A 251 -10.79 -8.10 -2.73
CA HIS A 251 -11.20 -8.40 -4.11
C HIS A 251 -10.06 -8.87 -5.02
N ASN A 252 -8.80 -8.63 -4.66
CA ASN A 252 -7.65 -9.08 -5.45
C ASN A 252 -7.28 -10.55 -5.18
N PHE A 253 -7.95 -11.24 -4.25
CA PHE A 253 -7.65 -12.63 -3.95
C PHE A 253 -8.42 -13.61 -4.86
N VAL A 254 -7.73 -14.66 -5.32
CA VAL A 254 -8.35 -15.80 -5.99
C VAL A 254 -7.84 -17.11 -5.37
N LEU A 255 -8.65 -18.18 -5.44
CA LEU A 255 -8.25 -19.49 -4.96
C LEU A 255 -7.80 -20.37 -6.13
N ALA A 256 -6.62 -20.96 -6.00
CA ALA A 256 -6.02 -21.75 -7.07
C ALA A 256 -5.33 -23.01 -6.53
N HIS A 257 -5.06 -23.98 -7.39
CA HIS A 257 -4.10 -25.03 -7.07
C HIS A 257 -2.73 -24.42 -6.78
N ASP A 258 -2.01 -24.99 -5.80
CA ASP A 258 -0.63 -24.61 -5.45
C ASP A 258 0.31 -24.61 -6.68
N LYS A 259 0.13 -25.57 -7.61
CA LYS A 259 0.85 -25.64 -8.89
C LYS A 259 0.53 -24.49 -9.86
N CYS A 260 -0.73 -24.09 -9.96
CA CYS A 260 -1.13 -22.98 -10.85
C CYS A 260 -0.58 -21.66 -10.30
N ASN A 261 -0.73 -21.44 -8.99
CA ASN A 261 -0.17 -20.30 -8.29
C ASN A 261 1.36 -20.21 -8.49
N SER A 262 2.07 -21.32 -8.25
CA SER A 262 3.53 -21.39 -8.42
C SER A 262 3.99 -21.24 -9.87
N SER A 263 3.14 -21.52 -10.86
CA SER A 263 3.40 -21.27 -12.28
C SER A 263 3.24 -19.79 -12.61
N LYS A 264 2.17 -19.15 -12.11
CA LYS A 264 1.91 -17.72 -12.31
C LYS A 264 2.94 -16.82 -11.65
N LYS A 265 3.40 -17.14 -10.42
CA LYS A 265 4.37 -16.33 -9.67
C LYS A 265 4.01 -14.83 -9.67
N ASP A 266 4.96 -14.00 -10.12
CA ASP A 266 4.88 -12.55 -10.21
C ASP A 266 4.38 -12.04 -11.58
N TYR A 267 3.95 -12.93 -12.47
CA TYR A 267 3.44 -12.52 -13.78
C TYR A 267 1.98 -12.06 -13.67
N LEU A 268 1.63 -11.07 -14.50
CA LEU A 268 0.24 -10.76 -14.79
C LEU A 268 -0.35 -11.88 -15.65
N ALA A 269 -1.55 -12.33 -15.32
CA ALA A 269 -2.25 -13.33 -16.11
C ALA A 269 -2.73 -12.74 -17.45
N ASN A 270 -3.01 -13.57 -18.44
CA ASN A 270 -3.50 -13.08 -19.72
C ASN A 270 -4.90 -12.43 -19.63
N SER A 271 -5.34 -11.79 -20.73
CA SER A 271 -6.60 -11.05 -20.78
C SER A 271 -7.86 -11.88 -20.52
N SER A 272 -7.85 -13.19 -20.77
CA SER A 272 -8.99 -14.05 -20.44
C SER A 272 -9.16 -14.21 -18.93
N TYR A 273 -8.06 -14.40 -18.19
CA TYR A 273 -8.06 -14.43 -16.74
C TYR A 273 -8.41 -13.08 -16.12
N LEU A 274 -7.97 -11.97 -16.74
CA LEU A 274 -8.35 -10.62 -16.32
C LEU A 274 -9.86 -10.39 -16.42
N ARG A 275 -10.47 -10.70 -17.56
CA ARG A 275 -11.92 -10.57 -17.73
C ARG A 275 -12.69 -11.45 -16.75
N LYS A 276 -12.21 -12.67 -16.54
CA LYS A 276 -12.78 -13.58 -15.55
C LYS A 276 -12.70 -12.99 -14.14
N TRP A 277 -11.54 -12.49 -13.73
CA TRP A 277 -11.35 -11.91 -12.40
C TRP A 277 -12.25 -10.67 -12.20
N ASP A 278 -12.33 -9.79 -13.20
CA ASP A 278 -13.21 -8.63 -13.17
C ASP A 278 -14.69 -9.05 -13.04
N GLU A 279 -15.16 -9.97 -13.89
CA GLU A 279 -16.55 -10.48 -13.86
C GLU A 279 -16.90 -11.14 -12.52
N TYR A 280 -16.01 -11.97 -11.99
CA TYR A 280 -16.28 -12.70 -10.74
C TYR A 280 -16.03 -11.84 -9.51
N ASN A 281 -14.81 -11.36 -9.28
CA ASN A 281 -14.44 -10.74 -8.02
C ASN A 281 -14.96 -9.31 -7.89
N LEU A 282 -14.98 -8.53 -8.98
CA LEU A 282 -15.34 -7.12 -8.93
C LEU A 282 -16.83 -6.87 -9.20
N ASN A 283 -17.53 -7.83 -9.80
CA ASN A 283 -18.94 -7.73 -10.11
C ASN A 283 -19.77 -8.80 -9.38
N LEU A 284 -19.69 -10.07 -9.77
CA LEU A 284 -20.60 -11.11 -9.27
C LEU A 284 -20.49 -11.34 -7.76
N PHE A 285 -19.28 -11.38 -7.22
CA PHE A 285 -18.96 -11.68 -5.83
C PHE A 285 -18.56 -10.44 -5.01
N ARG A 286 -18.76 -9.24 -5.57
CA ARG A 286 -18.29 -7.98 -4.94
C ARG A 286 -18.78 -7.85 -3.50
N VAL A 287 -20.08 -8.05 -3.29
CA VAL A 287 -20.75 -7.90 -1.99
C VAL A 287 -20.36 -9.03 -1.05
N ASP A 288 -20.33 -10.28 -1.51
CA ASP A 288 -19.95 -11.43 -0.67
C ASP A 288 -18.52 -11.30 -0.13
N ILE A 289 -17.60 -10.80 -0.96
CA ILE A 289 -16.21 -10.49 -0.59
C ILE A 289 -16.16 -9.35 0.44
N GLU A 290 -16.91 -8.27 0.22
CA GLU A 290 -16.97 -7.15 1.16
C GLU A 290 -17.50 -7.59 2.53
N ASP A 291 -18.67 -8.23 2.56
CA ASP A 291 -19.33 -8.64 3.80
C ASP A 291 -18.49 -9.63 4.60
N SER A 292 -17.82 -10.56 3.92
CA SER A 292 -17.05 -11.62 4.57
C SER A 292 -15.65 -11.19 5.00
N LEU A 293 -14.99 -10.30 4.24
CA LEU A 293 -13.58 -9.98 4.42
C LEU A 293 -13.30 -8.57 4.95
N ALA A 294 -14.24 -7.61 4.90
CA ALA A 294 -13.96 -6.21 5.25
C ALA A 294 -13.51 -6.00 6.70
N SER A 295 -13.79 -6.94 7.61
CA SER A 295 -13.28 -6.91 8.99
C SER A 295 -11.81 -7.35 9.12
N TYR A 296 -11.27 -8.05 8.12
CA TYR A 296 -9.93 -8.64 8.12
C TYR A 296 -8.98 -7.97 7.11
N PHE A 297 -9.52 -7.58 5.96
CA PHE A 297 -8.80 -7.01 4.82
C PHE A 297 -9.45 -5.70 4.38
N LEU A 298 -8.72 -4.91 3.61
CA LEU A 298 -9.32 -3.78 2.91
C LEU A 298 -10.10 -4.35 1.72
N CYS A 299 -11.40 -4.12 1.67
CA CYS A 299 -12.23 -4.48 0.52
C CYS A 299 -12.60 -3.18 -0.19
N ASP A 300 -12.18 -3.06 -1.45
CA ASP A 300 -12.37 -1.88 -2.29
C ASP A 300 -12.22 -2.33 -3.74
N ALA A 301 -13.37 -2.68 -4.36
CA ALA A 301 -13.40 -3.20 -5.71
C ALA A 301 -12.97 -2.15 -6.74
N ASP A 302 -13.31 -0.89 -6.52
CA ASP A 302 -12.98 0.20 -7.44
C ASP A 302 -11.47 0.51 -7.40
N ARG A 303 -10.85 0.46 -6.22
CA ARG A 303 -9.39 0.48 -6.07
C ARG A 303 -8.74 -0.74 -6.73
N SER A 304 -9.31 -1.92 -6.56
CA SER A 304 -8.78 -3.14 -7.17
C SER A 304 -8.79 -3.05 -8.70
N LEU A 305 -9.88 -2.51 -9.28
CA LEU A 305 -9.99 -2.23 -10.71
C LEU A 305 -8.92 -1.24 -11.16
N ALA A 306 -8.78 -0.10 -10.47
CA ALA A 306 -7.79 0.92 -10.83
C ALA A 306 -6.35 0.38 -10.80
N ILE A 307 -6.01 -0.43 -9.79
CA ILE A 307 -4.71 -1.10 -9.70
C ILE A 307 -4.52 -2.10 -10.84
N SER A 308 -5.55 -2.86 -11.21
CA SER A 308 -5.48 -3.75 -12.36
C SER A 308 -5.24 -2.97 -13.66
N ASP A 309 -6.04 -1.95 -13.93
CA ASP A 309 -5.89 -1.09 -15.11
C ASP A 309 -4.48 -0.51 -15.19
N TRP A 310 -3.96 0.02 -14.08
CA TRP A 310 -2.61 0.54 -13.98
C TRP A 310 -1.56 -0.55 -14.25
N ALA A 311 -1.67 -1.70 -13.58
CA ALA A 311 -0.68 -2.77 -13.64
C ALA A 311 -0.54 -3.31 -15.06
N TYR A 312 -1.66 -3.55 -15.75
CA TYR A 312 -1.68 -4.03 -17.13
C TYR A 312 -1.23 -2.95 -18.12
N ALA A 313 -1.63 -1.68 -17.93
CA ALA A 313 -1.23 -0.60 -18.82
C ALA A 313 0.27 -0.26 -18.75
N ASN A 314 0.93 -0.55 -17.63
CA ASN A 314 2.36 -0.30 -17.43
C ASN A 314 3.16 -1.61 -17.33
N ASN A 315 2.64 -2.72 -17.85
CA ASN A 315 3.36 -3.97 -17.93
C ASN A 315 4.14 -4.08 -19.25
N THR A 316 5.43 -4.37 -19.15
CA THR A 316 6.32 -4.60 -20.29
C THR A 316 6.75 -6.07 -20.41
N ALA A 317 6.43 -6.90 -19.42
CA ALA A 317 6.75 -8.32 -19.40
C ALA A 317 5.69 -9.16 -20.13
N PRO A 318 6.02 -10.38 -20.60
CA PRO A 318 5.03 -11.30 -21.14
C PRO A 318 3.92 -11.61 -20.12
N LEU A 319 2.68 -11.72 -20.60
CA LEU A 319 1.56 -12.18 -19.80
C LEU A 319 1.64 -13.71 -19.62
N TRP A 320 1.33 -14.18 -18.43
CA TRP A 320 1.29 -15.59 -18.11
C TRP A 320 0.03 -16.26 -18.66
N ASN A 321 0.22 -17.48 -19.16
CA ASN A 321 -0.83 -18.41 -19.53
C ASN A 321 -0.46 -19.81 -19.02
N LEU A 322 -1.47 -20.60 -18.67
CA LEU A 322 -1.29 -21.94 -18.09
C LEU A 322 -0.80 -22.97 -19.11
#